data_AF-A0AAX2GZP6-F1
#
_entry.id   AF-A0AAX2GZP6-F1
#
_cell.length_a   1.000
_cell.length_b   1.000
_cell.length_c   1.000
_cell.angle_alpha   90.00
_cell.angle_beta   90.00
_cell.angle_gamma   90.00
#
_symmetry.space_group_name_H-M   'P 1'
#
loop_
_entity.id
_entity.type
_entity.pdbx_description
1 polymer ?
#
loop_
_entity_poly.entity_id
_entity_poly.type
_entity_poly.pdbx_seq_one_letter_code
_entity_poly.pdbx_strand_id
1 'polypeptide(L)'
;MSGFQSPITISQALEHIDRNEYLLPSFQREFVWKSEQIENLFDSLMKGYPISSMLFWKVRGKTKSEFTFYKFLNEYRQWYKVHNEHISTDRLNDFYAILDGQQRLTALYIGLCGSYAYKIYRHS
;
A
#
# COMPACT_ATOMS: atom_id res chain seq x y z
N MET A 1 -19.24 12.59 3.19
CA MET A 1 -18.43 13.62 3.89
C MET A 1 -16.97 13.22 3.76
N SER A 2 -16.18 14.00 3.03
CA SER A 2 -14.72 14.00 3.19
C SER A 2 -14.39 14.79 4.46
N GLY A 3 -13.48 14.26 5.27
CA GLY A 3 -13.07 14.91 6.51
C GLY A 3 -11.75 14.32 6.96
N PHE A 4 -10.90 15.14 7.58
CA PHE A 4 -9.70 14.66 8.24
C PHE A 4 -10.11 13.69 9.35
N GLN A 5 -9.65 12.45 9.25
CA GLN A 5 -9.84 11.44 10.29
C GLN A 5 -8.76 11.57 11.35
N SER A 6 -9.03 11.01 12.53
CA SER A 6 -8.01 10.83 13.57
C SER A 6 -6.78 10.13 13.00
N PRO A 7 -5.57 10.51 13.41
CA PRO A 7 -4.36 9.83 12.98
C PRO A 7 -4.44 8.35 13.36
N ILE A 8 -4.15 7.48 12.40
CA ILE A 8 -4.00 6.05 12.62
C ILE A 8 -2.53 5.72 12.83
N THR A 9 -2.25 4.69 13.62
CA THR A 9 -0.89 4.16 13.77
C THR A 9 -0.50 3.37 12.52
N ILE A 10 0.81 3.21 12.29
CA ILE A 10 1.32 2.34 11.21
C ILE A 10 0.79 0.91 11.41
N SER A 11 0.84 0.36 12.63
CA SER A 11 0.31 -0.99 12.94
C SER A 11 -1.14 -1.17 12.50
N GLN A 12 -2.01 -0.22 12.84
CA GLN A 12 -3.41 -0.25 12.42
C GLN A 12 -3.55 -0.23 10.90
N ALA A 13 -2.77 0.61 10.21
CA ALA A 13 -2.79 0.67 8.76
C ALA A 13 -2.38 -0.67 8.13
N LEU A 14 -1.38 -1.36 8.68
CA LEU A 14 -0.95 -2.68 8.20
C LEU A 14 -2.01 -3.76 8.47
N GLU A 15 -2.64 -3.76 9.65
CA GLU A 15 -3.75 -4.69 9.96
C GLU A 15 -4.93 -4.53 9.00
N HIS A 16 -5.26 -3.28 8.62
CA HIS A 16 -6.31 -3.02 7.62
C HIS A 16 -5.94 -3.56 6.24
N ILE A 17 -4.66 -3.54 5.87
CA ILE A 17 -4.17 -4.17 4.63
C ILE A 17 -4.35 -5.68 4.69
N ASP A 18 -3.89 -6.32 5.78
CA ASP A 18 -3.96 -7.78 5.95
C ASP A 18 -5.41 -8.30 5.91
N ARG A 19 -6.35 -7.53 6.43
CA ARG A 19 -7.79 -7.85 6.42
C ARG A 19 -8.50 -7.55 5.10
N ASN A 20 -7.79 -7.04 4.09
CA ASN A 20 -8.36 -6.53 2.83
C ASN A 20 -9.37 -5.39 3.04
N GLU A 21 -9.22 -4.64 4.13
CA GLU A 21 -10.02 -3.44 4.40
C GLU A 21 -9.43 -2.21 3.69
N TYR A 22 -8.14 -2.25 3.33
CA TYR A 22 -7.47 -1.29 2.45
C TYR A 22 -7.09 -1.96 1.12
N LEU A 23 -7.54 -1.37 0.02
CA LEU A 23 -7.28 -1.86 -1.34
C LEU A 23 -6.77 -0.74 -2.25
N LEU A 24 -6.22 -1.12 -3.40
CA LEU A 24 -5.68 -0.20 -4.41
C LEU A 24 -6.60 -0.17 -5.62
N PRO A 25 -7.05 1.00 -6.09
CA PRO A 25 -7.83 1.10 -7.31
C PRO A 25 -6.96 0.90 -8.55
N SER A 26 -7.55 0.36 -9.62
CA SER A 26 -6.82 -0.06 -10.83
C SER A 26 -6.16 1.04 -11.65
N PHE A 27 -6.58 2.29 -11.50
CA PHE A 27 -5.98 3.42 -12.21
C PHE A 27 -4.64 3.88 -11.60
N GLN A 28 -4.26 3.35 -10.43
CA GLN A 28 -2.98 3.69 -9.82
C GLN A 28 -1.81 2.99 -10.51
N ARG A 29 -0.66 3.66 -10.51
CA ARG A 29 0.59 3.09 -11.03
C ARG A 29 1.09 1.97 -10.12
N GLU A 30 1.87 1.07 -10.69
CA GLU A 30 2.54 0.01 -9.95
C GLU A 30 3.52 0.55 -8.91
N PHE A 31 3.94 -0.33 -7.99
CA PHE A 31 4.97 0.00 -7.02
C PHE A 31 6.34 0.14 -7.70
N VAL A 32 6.95 1.31 -7.58
CA VAL A 32 8.20 1.66 -8.30
C VAL A 32 9.32 2.12 -7.37
N TRP A 33 9.09 2.13 -6.05
CA TRP A 33 10.11 2.60 -5.10
C TRP A 33 11.28 1.60 -4.96
N LYS A 34 12.49 2.15 -5.00
CA LYS A 34 13.74 1.43 -4.73
C LYS A 34 14.03 1.34 -3.23
N SER A 35 14.91 0.45 -2.81
CA SER A 35 15.32 0.26 -1.41
C SER A 35 15.70 1.58 -0.72
N GLU A 36 16.49 2.42 -1.38
CA GLU A 36 16.92 3.73 -0.86
C GLU A 36 15.72 4.63 -0.48
N GLN A 37 14.64 4.62 -1.26
CA GLN A 37 13.45 5.42 -0.96
C GLN A 37 12.67 4.85 0.24
N ILE A 38 12.67 3.52 0.37
CA ILE A 38 12.08 2.83 1.52
C ILE A 38 12.90 3.16 2.78
N GLU A 39 14.23 3.03 2.72
CA GLU A 39 15.15 3.36 3.82
C GLU A 39 15.00 4.82 4.26
N ASN A 40 14.94 5.76 3.32
CA ASN A 40 14.72 7.19 3.62
C ASN A 40 13.36 7.45 4.29
N LEU A 41 12.32 6.69 3.95
CA LEU A 41 11.03 6.78 4.63
C LEU A 41 11.13 6.30 6.10
N PHE A 42 11.81 5.18 6.34
CA PHE A 42 12.04 4.69 7.69
C PHE A 42 12.92 5.63 8.52
N ASP A 43 13.99 6.17 7.94
CA ASP A 43 14.85 7.18 8.57
C ASP A 43 14.05 8.44 8.97
N SER A 44 13.19 8.91 8.06
CA SER A 44 12.32 10.05 8.34
C SER A 44 11.36 9.77 9.50
N LEU A 45 10.78 8.57 9.56
CA LEU A 45 9.90 8.14 10.65
C LEU A 45 10.64 8.06 11.99
N MET A 46 11.85 7.49 12.00
CA MET A 46 12.68 7.40 13.21
C MET A 46 13.11 8.78 13.73
N LYS A 47 13.32 9.75 12.82
CA LYS A 47 13.63 11.14 13.17
C LYS A 47 12.39 11.97 13.56
N GLY A 48 11.19 11.40 13.45
CA GLY A 48 9.95 12.09 13.78
C GLY A 48 9.50 13.11 12.73
N TYR A 49 10.00 13.02 11.49
CA TYR A 49 9.55 13.88 10.40
C TYR A 49 8.15 13.48 9.91
N PRO A 50 7.27 14.45 9.59
CA PRO A 50 5.93 14.16 9.12
C PRO A 50 5.96 13.55 7.71
N ILE A 51 5.28 12.40 7.53
CA ILE A 51 5.24 11.66 6.24
C ILE A 51 4.08 12.08 5.31
N SER A 52 3.57 13.31 5.49
CA SER A 52 2.37 13.85 4.82
C SER A 52 1.09 13.06 5.10
N SER A 53 -0.06 13.60 4.68
CA SER A 53 -1.36 12.94 4.81
C SER A 53 -1.54 11.82 3.77
N MET A 54 -2.59 11.01 3.97
CA MET A 54 -3.02 9.97 3.04
C MET A 54 -4.48 10.22 2.65
N LEU A 55 -4.83 9.88 1.41
CA LEU A 55 -6.19 10.05 0.89
C LEU A 55 -6.86 8.69 0.72
N PHE A 56 -8.00 8.52 1.38
CA PHE A 56 -8.79 7.30 1.37
C PHE A 56 -10.16 7.55 0.76
N TRP A 57 -10.64 6.62 -0.05
CA TRP A 57 -11.98 6.61 -0.59
C TRP A 57 -12.77 5.43 -0.04
N LYS A 58 -13.88 5.69 0.64
CA LYS A 58 -14.73 4.64 1.16
C LYS A 58 -15.58 4.00 0.06
N VAL A 59 -15.35 2.73 -0.23
CA VAL A 59 -16.02 1.97 -1.29
C VAL A 59 -17.13 1.12 -0.69
N ARG A 60 -18.35 1.28 -1.20
CA ARG A 60 -19.58 0.69 -0.66
C ARG A 60 -20.56 0.38 -1.78
N GLY A 61 -21.44 -0.60 -1.55
CA GLY A 61 -22.53 -0.92 -2.48
C GLY A 61 -22.04 -1.18 -3.92
N LYS A 62 -22.72 -0.57 -4.90
CA LYS A 62 -22.47 -0.77 -6.34
C LYS A 62 -21.07 -0.37 -6.81
N THR A 63 -20.44 0.58 -6.12
CA THR A 63 -19.09 1.04 -6.44
C THR A 63 -18.05 -0.09 -6.34
N LYS A 64 -18.33 -1.14 -5.54
CA LYS A 64 -17.46 -2.32 -5.45
C LYS A 64 -17.28 -3.01 -6.80
N SER A 65 -18.35 -3.09 -7.60
CA SER A 65 -18.37 -3.74 -8.93
C SER A 65 -18.09 -2.80 -10.09
N GLU A 66 -18.21 -1.49 -9.90
CA GLU A 66 -17.96 -0.48 -10.95
C GLU A 66 -16.46 -0.25 -11.21
N PHE A 67 -15.61 -0.59 -10.24
CA PHE A 67 -14.17 -0.38 -10.31
C PHE A 67 -13.41 -1.67 -10.02
N THR A 68 -12.24 -1.81 -10.63
CA THR A 68 -11.32 -2.90 -10.36
C THR A 68 -10.39 -2.53 -9.20
N PHE A 69 -10.19 -3.45 -8.27
CA PHE A 69 -9.34 -3.27 -7.11
C PHE A 69 -8.29 -4.36 -7.00
N TYR A 70 -7.17 -4.01 -6.36
CA TYR A 70 -6.03 -4.87 -6.15
C TYR A 70 -5.60 -4.87 -4.68
N LYS A 71 -5.01 -5.98 -4.25
CA LYS A 71 -4.36 -6.13 -2.95
C LYS A 71 -3.03 -5.38 -2.92
N PHE A 72 -2.55 -5.07 -1.72
CA PHE A 72 -1.17 -4.65 -1.53
C PHE A 72 -0.18 -5.79 -1.83
N LEU A 73 1.03 -5.42 -2.23
CA LEU A 73 2.12 -6.38 -2.40
C LEU A 73 2.62 -6.82 -1.02
N ASN A 74 2.43 -8.10 -0.69
CA ASN A 74 2.99 -8.70 0.53
C ASN A 74 4.42 -9.25 0.31
N GLU A 75 4.77 -9.61 -0.92
CA GLU A 75 6.09 -10.11 -1.29
C GLU A 75 6.57 -9.35 -2.53
N TYR A 76 7.52 -8.43 -2.35
CA TYR A 76 8.15 -7.76 -3.48
C TYR A 76 9.46 -8.47 -3.85
N ARG A 77 9.45 -9.12 -5.01
CA ARG A 77 10.65 -9.70 -5.63
C ARG A 77 10.82 -9.08 -7.01
N GLN A 78 11.93 -8.37 -7.20
CA GLN A 78 12.24 -7.57 -8.40
C GLN A 78 12.15 -8.35 -9.73
N TRP A 79 12.17 -9.69 -9.71
CA TRP A 79 12.09 -10.53 -10.93
C TRP A 79 10.72 -11.20 -11.18
N TYR A 80 9.87 -11.41 -10.18
CA TYR A 80 8.66 -12.25 -10.34
C TYR A 80 7.38 -11.77 -9.65
N LYS A 81 7.46 -10.96 -8.58
CA LYS A 81 6.28 -10.44 -7.86
C LYS A 81 6.36 -8.93 -7.77
N VAL A 82 6.07 -8.28 -8.88
CA VAL A 82 6.01 -6.81 -9.02
C VAL A 82 4.57 -6.30 -9.19
N HIS A 83 3.63 -7.18 -9.53
CA HIS A 83 2.24 -6.83 -9.82
C HIS A 83 1.33 -7.08 -8.61
N ASN A 84 0.45 -6.13 -8.34
CA ASN A 84 -0.58 -6.27 -7.33
C ASN A 84 -1.61 -7.34 -7.77
N GLU A 85 -2.03 -8.21 -6.85
CA GLU A 85 -3.02 -9.25 -7.16
C GLU A 85 -4.43 -8.66 -7.22
N HIS A 86 -5.16 -9.00 -8.28
CA HIS A 86 -6.58 -8.64 -8.40
C HIS A 86 -7.41 -9.32 -7.29
N ILE A 87 -8.40 -8.62 -6.76
CA ILE A 87 -9.33 -9.16 -5.77
C ILE A 87 -10.78 -8.94 -6.21
N SER A 88 -11.59 -9.99 -6.16
CA SER A 88 -13.05 -9.84 -6.32
C SER A 88 -13.61 -9.17 -5.08
N THR A 89 -14.34 -8.07 -5.29
CA THR A 89 -14.92 -7.22 -4.25
C THR A 89 -16.37 -7.56 -3.93
N ASP A 90 -17.00 -8.45 -4.70
CA ASP A 90 -18.44 -8.77 -4.64
C ASP A 90 -18.89 -9.30 -3.27
N ARG A 91 -17.99 -10.01 -2.58
CA ARG A 91 -18.23 -10.61 -1.26
C ARG A 91 -17.52 -9.89 -0.12
N LEU A 92 -16.83 -8.79 -0.40
CA LEU A 92 -16.12 -8.05 0.63
C LEU A 92 -17.09 -7.12 1.38
N ASN A 93 -16.81 -6.94 2.67
CA ASN A 93 -17.39 -5.85 3.45
C ASN A 93 -16.98 -4.49 2.85
N ASP A 94 -17.55 -3.40 3.38
CA ASP A 94 -17.09 -2.06 2.97
C ASP A 94 -15.61 -1.89 3.29
N PHE A 95 -14.87 -1.30 2.35
CA PHE A 95 -13.43 -1.12 2.44
C PHE A 95 -13.04 0.30 2.03
N TYR A 96 -11.77 0.64 2.17
CA TYR A 96 -11.21 1.90 1.71
C TYR A 96 -10.22 1.66 0.56
N ALA A 97 -10.41 2.39 -0.54
CA ALA A 97 -9.45 2.47 -1.62
C ALA A 97 -8.45 3.60 -1.34
N ILE A 98 -7.15 3.31 -1.48
CA ILE A 98 -6.11 4.32 -1.27
C ILE A 98 -5.98 5.15 -2.54
N LEU A 99 -6.23 6.45 -2.47
CA LEU A 99 -6.12 7.37 -3.61
C LEU A 99 -4.76 8.09 -3.66
N ASP A 100 -4.16 8.37 -2.50
CA ASP A 100 -2.80 8.90 -2.36
C ASP A 100 -2.05 8.21 -1.22
N GLY A 101 -0.72 8.15 -1.31
CA GLY A 101 0.13 7.52 -0.31
C GLY A 101 0.39 6.02 -0.55
N GLN A 102 -0.10 5.45 -1.65
CA GLN A 102 0.11 4.04 -2.02
C GLN A 102 1.57 3.60 -1.89
N GLN A 103 2.51 4.33 -2.48
CA GLN A 103 3.93 3.92 -2.46
C GLN A 103 4.51 3.91 -1.04
N ARG A 104 4.13 4.89 -0.19
CA ARG A 104 4.56 4.93 1.21
C ARG A 104 3.97 3.76 2.00
N LEU A 105 2.69 3.49 1.82
CA LEU A 105 2.01 2.41 2.53
C LEU A 105 2.53 1.03 2.11
N THR A 106 2.73 0.82 0.81
CA THR A 106 3.34 -0.40 0.28
C THR A 106 4.78 -0.57 0.76
N ALA A 107 5.57 0.50 0.82
CA ALA A 107 6.93 0.46 1.36
C ALA A 107 6.94 0.04 2.84
N LEU A 108 6.04 0.60 3.66
CA LEU A 108 5.89 0.23 5.07
C LEU A 108 5.46 -1.23 5.23
N TYR A 109 4.47 -1.65 4.44
CA TYR A 109 3.96 -3.03 4.50
C TYR A 109 5.02 -4.05 4.11
N ILE A 110 5.76 -3.81 3.02
CA ILE A 110 6.87 -4.69 2.62
C ILE A 110 7.99 -4.67 3.67
N GLY A 111 8.36 -3.50 4.19
CA GLY A 111 9.46 -3.35 5.15
C GLY A 111 9.18 -3.97 6.52
N LEU A 112 7.91 -4.00 6.96
CA LEU A 112 7.52 -4.48 8.29
C LEU A 112 6.90 -5.89 8.30
N CYS A 113 6.16 -6.25 7.26
CA CYS A 113 5.40 -7.52 7.21
C CYS A 113 5.83 -8.44 6.05
N GLY A 114 6.59 -7.93 5.08
CA GLY A 114 6.95 -8.65 3.87
C GLY A 114 8.41 -9.04 3.77
N SER A 115 8.81 -9.40 2.56
CA SER A 115 10.21 -9.60 2.17
C SER A 115 10.54 -8.74 0.95
N TYR A 116 11.64 -7.99 1.00
CA TYR A 116 12.14 -7.16 -0.11
C TYR A 116 13.42 -7.75 -0.69
N ALA A 117 13.44 -8.09 -1.98
CA ALA A 117 14.64 -8.60 -2.66
C ALA A 117 14.96 -7.76 -3.91
N TYR A 118 16.20 -7.27 -4.01
CA TYR A 118 16.72 -6.46 -5.13
C TYR A 118 18.03 -7.01 -5.70
N LYS A 119 18.33 -6.71 -6.97
CA LYS A 119 19.52 -7.18 -7.71
C LYS A 119 20.76 -6.39 -7.30
N ILE A 120 21.81 -7.11 -6.92
CA ILE A 120 23.18 -6.58 -6.81
C ILE A 120 23.93 -7.01 -8.08
N TYR A 121 24.37 -6.06 -8.90
CA TYR A 121 25.32 -6.36 -9.97
C TYR A 121 26.70 -6.55 -9.34
N ARG A 122 27.20 -7.79 -9.30
CA ARG A 122 28.63 -8.04 -9.10
C ARG A 122 29.34 -7.72 -10.41
N HIS A 123 30.02 -6.58 -10.46
CA HIS A 123 31.10 -6.41 -11.43
C HIS A 123 32.17 -7.46 -11.11
N SER A 124 32.37 -8.39 -12.05
CA SER A 124 33.49 -9.33 -12.06
C SER A 124 34.56 -8.78 -12.99
#